data_AF-A0A7L7IUP3-F1
#
_entry.id   AF-A0A7L7IUP3-F1
#
_cell.length_a   1.000
_cell.length_b   1.000
_cell.length_c   1.000
_cell.angle_alpha   90.00
_cell.angle_beta   90.00
_cell.angle_gamma   90.00
#
_symmetry.space_group_name_H-M   'P 1'
#
loop_
_entity.id
_entity.type
_entity.pdbx_description
1 polymer ?
#
loop_
_entity_poly.entity_id
_entity_poly.type
_entity_poly.pdbx_seq_one_letter_code
_entity_poly.pdbx_strand_id
1 'polypeptide(L)'
;MKNLLVVLALIGLSGCATKPVSNEQAKDAPAKQIINSDLLTKKDGTGEVIIKRDSGFMGSACMSRVYVDGKEVADLDTAQKVTVYPSTGEHIFSAWPKGICGGGMSEQSGKVTGEKTLMYRIGYGTNGDFGIYPTAF
;
A
#
# COMPACT_ATOMS: atom_id res chain seq x y z
N MET A 1 -35.49 -2.07 -26.12
CA MET A 1 -35.34 -1.15 -24.97
C MET A 1 -35.22 -1.88 -23.63
N LYS A 2 -36.06 -2.88 -23.31
CA LYS A 2 -35.97 -3.65 -22.04
C LYS A 2 -34.63 -4.36 -21.81
N ASN A 3 -34.01 -4.87 -22.88
CA ASN A 3 -32.75 -5.61 -22.78
C ASN A 3 -31.52 -4.70 -22.60
N LEU A 4 -31.60 -3.42 -22.98
CA LEU A 4 -30.49 -2.46 -22.84
C LEU A 4 -30.35 -2.01 -21.37
N LEU A 5 -31.47 -1.86 -20.67
CA LEU A 5 -31.52 -1.56 -19.23
C LEU A 5 -30.94 -2.69 -18.37
N VAL A 6 -31.15 -3.95 -18.78
CA VAL A 6 -30.60 -5.13 -18.09
C VAL A 6 -29.08 -5.21 -18.27
N VAL A 7 -28.57 -4.90 -19.48
CA VAL A 7 -27.12 -4.85 -19.73
C VAL A 7 -26.46 -3.70 -18.95
N LEU A 8 -27.11 -2.55 -18.84
CA LEU A 8 -26.60 -1.42 -18.05
C LEU A 8 -26.62 -1.71 -16.53
N ALA A 9 -27.63 -2.43 -16.05
CA ALA A 9 -27.73 -2.86 -14.65
C ALA A 9 -26.68 -3.92 -14.28
N LEU A 10 -26.28 -4.79 -15.21
CA LEU A 10 -25.24 -5.80 -15.00
C LEU A 10 -23.82 -5.21 -14.93
N ILE A 11 -23.57 -4.07 -15.58
CA ILE A 11 -22.27 -3.36 -15.50
C ILE A 11 -22.06 -2.73 -14.11
N GLY A 12 -23.15 -2.38 -13.41
CA GLY A 12 -23.11 -1.77 -12.07
C GLY A 12 -22.76 -2.71 -10.92
N LEU A 13 -22.65 -4.02 -11.16
CA LEU A 13 -22.35 -5.03 -10.13
C LEU A 13 -20.86 -5.37 -10.00
N SER A 14 -19.96 -4.58 -10.62
CA SER A 14 -18.55 -4.95 -10.69
C SER A 14 -17.61 -4.03 -9.88
N GLY A 15 -17.08 -4.59 -8.79
CA GLY A 15 -15.68 -4.39 -8.38
C GLY A 15 -15.42 -3.60 -7.08
N CYS A 16 -14.55 -4.15 -6.22
CA CYS A 16 -13.81 -3.34 -5.25
C CYS A 16 -13.10 -2.17 -5.96
N ALA A 17 -13.02 -1.00 -5.32
CA ALA A 17 -12.43 0.20 -5.92
C ALA A 17 -10.94 0.05 -6.29
N THR A 18 -10.22 -0.75 -5.51
CA THR A 18 -8.84 -1.16 -5.75
C THR A 18 -8.71 -2.68 -5.55
N LYS A 19 -7.66 -3.27 -6.14
CA LYS A 19 -7.40 -4.71 -6.13
C LYS A 19 -6.01 -5.00 -5.58
N PRO A 20 -5.89 -5.98 -4.66
CA PRO A 20 -4.58 -6.41 -4.17
C PRO A 20 -3.68 -6.85 -5.31
N VAL A 21 -2.40 -6.53 -5.16
CA VAL A 21 -1.34 -6.95 -6.09
C VAL A 21 -0.40 -7.91 -5.38
N SER A 22 0.01 -8.98 -6.05
CA SER A 22 1.02 -9.90 -5.49
C SER A 22 2.39 -9.22 -5.37
N ASN A 23 3.29 -9.78 -4.56
CA ASN A 23 4.65 -9.26 -4.43
C ASN A 23 5.41 -9.26 -5.77
N GLU A 24 5.13 -10.22 -6.65
CA GLU A 24 5.79 -10.38 -7.94
C GLU A 24 5.24 -9.39 -8.98
N GLN A 25 3.96 -9.05 -8.87
CA GLN A 25 3.32 -8.07 -9.76
C GLN A 25 3.58 -6.63 -9.35
N ALA A 26 3.81 -6.38 -8.06
CA ALA A 26 4.12 -5.05 -7.55
C ALA A 26 5.54 -4.63 -7.92
N LYS A 27 5.66 -3.52 -8.64
CA LYS A 27 6.96 -2.96 -9.06
C LYS A 27 7.63 -2.26 -7.89
N ASP A 28 8.94 -2.36 -7.80
CA ASP A 28 9.68 -1.57 -6.81
C ASP A 28 9.51 -0.07 -7.07
N ALA A 29 9.41 0.70 -5.99
CA ALA A 29 9.41 2.15 -6.05
C ALA A 29 10.73 2.64 -6.68
N PRO A 30 10.71 3.36 -7.82
CA PRO A 30 11.91 3.96 -8.40
C PRO A 30 12.57 4.95 -7.45
N ALA A 31 13.88 5.16 -7.61
CA ALA A 31 14.69 6.02 -6.73
C ALA A 31 14.11 7.42 -6.49
N LYS A 32 13.47 8.03 -7.49
CA LYS A 32 12.82 9.35 -7.37
C LYS A 32 11.65 9.41 -6.36
N GLN A 33 11.11 8.25 -5.99
CA GLN A 33 10.00 8.08 -5.05
C GLN A 33 10.49 7.66 -3.66
N ILE A 34 11.79 7.40 -3.49
CA ILE A 34 12.40 7.13 -2.19
C ILE A 34 12.73 8.46 -1.51
N ILE A 35 12.25 8.60 -0.28
CA ILE A 35 12.46 9.79 0.56
C ILE A 35 13.58 9.53 1.56
N ASN A 36 13.58 8.36 2.18
CA ASN A 36 14.64 7.91 3.09
C ASN A 36 15.06 6.48 2.75
N SER A 37 16.36 6.29 2.48
CA SER A 37 16.97 5.00 2.14
C SER A 37 17.51 4.20 3.34
N ASP A 38 17.51 4.75 4.55
CA ASP A 38 18.12 4.16 5.76
C ASP A 38 17.63 2.73 6.05
N LEU A 39 16.36 2.47 5.71
CA LEU A 39 15.68 1.19 5.92
C LEU A 39 15.65 0.32 4.66
N LEU A 40 16.25 0.71 3.53
CA LEU A 40 16.16 -0.08 2.29
C LEU A 40 17.26 -1.13 2.14
N THR A 41 18.19 -1.19 3.10
CA THR A 41 19.27 -2.17 3.10
C THR A 41 19.14 -3.10 4.29
N LYS A 42 19.12 -4.41 4.01
CA LYS A 42 19.14 -5.45 5.03
C LYS A 42 20.45 -5.41 5.83
N LYS A 43 20.33 -5.43 7.16
CA LYS A 43 21.45 -5.45 8.11
C LYS A 43 21.23 -6.53 9.17
N ASP A 44 22.27 -6.88 9.92
CA ASP A 44 22.12 -7.77 11.07
C ASP A 44 21.14 -7.18 12.09
N GLY A 45 20.26 -8.02 12.64
CA GLY A 45 19.21 -7.59 13.57
C GLY A 45 18.02 -6.87 12.93
N THR A 46 17.86 -6.95 11.61
CA THR A 46 16.69 -6.41 10.88
C THR A 46 15.79 -7.53 10.35
N GLY A 47 14.51 -7.23 10.17
CA GLY A 47 13.52 -8.11 9.53
C GLY A 47 12.92 -7.47 8.28
N GLU A 48 12.33 -8.27 7.40
CA GLU A 48 11.78 -7.78 6.13
C GLU A 48 10.32 -7.37 6.27
N VAL A 49 9.98 -6.20 5.73
CA VAL A 49 8.59 -5.72 5.64
C VAL A 49 8.33 -5.20 4.23
N ILE A 50 7.30 -5.72 3.59
CA ILE A 50 6.86 -5.29 2.26
C ILE A 50 5.59 -4.47 2.40
N ILE A 51 5.63 -3.22 1.95
CA ILE A 51 4.48 -2.32 1.94
C ILE A 51 4.19 -2.00 0.49
N LYS A 52 2.97 -2.31 0.04
CA LYS A 52 2.59 -2.15 -1.36
C LYS A 52 1.26 -1.47 -1.51
N ARG A 53 1.08 -0.79 -2.63
CA ARG A 53 -0.17 -0.14 -2.98
C ARG A 53 -0.92 -0.97 -4.00
N ASP A 54 -2.20 -1.17 -3.73
CA ASP A 54 -3.12 -1.85 -4.62
C ASP A 54 -3.18 -1.19 -6.01
N SER A 55 -3.58 -1.98 -7.00
CA SER A 55 -3.91 -1.48 -8.33
C SER A 55 -5.35 -0.97 -8.37
N GLY A 56 -5.67 -0.04 -9.27
CA GLY A 56 -7.05 0.39 -9.50
C GLY A 56 -7.16 1.84 -9.92
N PHE A 57 -8.37 2.23 -10.30
CA PHE A 57 -8.65 3.61 -10.74
C PHE A 57 -8.82 4.57 -9.56
N MET A 58 -9.38 4.10 -8.44
CA MET A 58 -9.64 4.94 -7.28
C MET A 58 -8.34 5.45 -6.66
N GLY A 59 -8.21 6.77 -6.52
CA GLY A 59 -7.02 7.42 -5.98
C GLY A 59 -5.78 7.37 -6.90
N SER A 60 -5.88 6.86 -8.13
CA SER A 60 -4.74 6.66 -9.03
C SER A 60 -3.99 7.95 -9.41
N ALA A 61 -4.63 9.11 -9.31
CA ALA A 61 -3.99 10.42 -9.51
C ALA A 61 -3.06 10.85 -8.35
N CYS A 62 -3.12 10.16 -7.21
CA CYS A 62 -2.34 10.45 -6.01
C CYS A 62 -1.34 9.35 -5.74
N MET A 63 -0.25 9.69 -5.05
CA MET A 63 0.67 8.73 -4.47
C MET A 63 0.25 8.40 -3.03
N SER A 64 0.68 7.27 -2.50
CA SER A 64 0.53 6.94 -1.08
C SER A 64 1.89 7.01 -0.39
N ARG A 65 2.06 7.92 0.55
CA ARG A 65 3.28 8.03 1.33
C ARG A 65 3.32 6.97 2.40
N VAL A 66 4.45 6.28 2.50
CA VAL A 66 4.73 5.25 3.49
C VAL A 66 5.61 5.82 4.60
N TYR A 67 5.27 5.46 5.83
CA TYR A 67 6.03 5.79 7.03
C TYR A 67 6.40 4.54 7.81
N VAL A 68 7.56 4.59 8.47
CA VAL A 68 7.95 3.63 9.51
C VAL A 68 8.32 4.45 10.75
N ASP A 69 7.62 4.21 11.86
CA ASP A 69 7.76 4.94 13.13
C ASP A 69 7.72 6.47 12.94
N GLY A 70 6.76 6.93 12.12
CA GLY A 70 6.57 8.35 11.82
C GLY A 70 7.59 8.97 10.86
N LYS A 71 8.58 8.21 10.38
CA LYS A 71 9.56 8.69 9.38
C LYS A 71 9.13 8.32 7.97
N GLU A 72 9.16 9.29 7.07
CA GLU A 72 8.84 9.10 5.65
C GLU A 72 9.86 8.18 4.97
N VAL A 73 9.38 7.19 4.21
CA VAL A 73 10.24 6.22 3.50
C VAL A 73 10.12 6.37 2.00
N ALA A 74 8.91 6.27 1.45
CA ALA A 74 8.69 6.29 0.01
C ALA A 74 7.26 6.74 -0.34
N ASP A 75 7.10 7.24 -1.56
CA ASP A 75 5.81 7.57 -2.16
C ASP A 75 5.43 6.51 -3.22
N LEU A 76 4.39 5.71 -2.97
CA LEU A 76 3.98 4.61 -3.83
C LEU A 76 2.87 5.00 -4.81
N ASP A 77 3.12 4.76 -6.09
CA ASP A 77 2.11 4.75 -7.15
C ASP A 77 1.31 3.43 -7.14
N THR A 78 0.25 3.37 -7.92
CA THR A 78 -0.57 2.16 -8.10
C THR A 78 0.31 0.97 -8.50
N ALA A 79 0.06 -0.18 -7.88
CA ALA A 79 0.84 -1.41 -8.10
C ALA A 79 2.35 -1.28 -7.86
N GLN A 80 2.78 -0.36 -6.99
CA GLN A 80 4.16 -0.28 -6.53
C GLN A 80 4.32 -0.80 -5.09
N LYS A 81 5.54 -1.20 -4.74
CA LYS A 81 5.95 -1.60 -3.40
C LYS A 81 7.24 -0.93 -2.96
N VAL A 82 7.43 -0.86 -1.65
CA VAL A 82 8.72 -0.64 -1.01
C VAL A 82 8.98 -1.79 -0.03
N THR A 83 10.21 -2.29 -0.04
CA THR A 83 10.69 -3.27 0.93
C THR A 83 11.60 -2.55 1.91
N VAL A 84 11.29 -2.66 3.20
CA VAL A 84 12.04 -2.04 4.29
C VAL A 84 12.57 -3.09 5.25
N TYR A 85 13.67 -2.74 5.92
CA TYR A 85 14.41 -3.58 6.85
C TYR A 85 14.57 -2.89 8.22
N PRO A 86 13.47 -2.63 8.95
CA PRO A 86 13.55 -2.15 10.33
C PRO A 86 14.20 -3.18 11.25
N SER A 87 14.68 -2.71 12.41
CA SER A 87 15.17 -3.59 13.47
C SER A 87 14.10 -4.61 13.90
N THR A 88 14.50 -5.74 14.46
CA THR A 88 13.53 -6.64 15.10
C THR A 88 12.89 -5.96 16.30
N GLY A 89 11.57 -6.03 16.43
CA GLY A 89 10.83 -5.32 17.49
C GLY A 89 9.44 -4.91 17.05
N GLU A 90 8.76 -4.14 17.91
CA GLU A 90 7.48 -3.52 17.57
C GLU A 90 7.73 -2.24 16.79
N HIS A 91 7.02 -2.10 15.67
CA HIS A 91 7.09 -0.92 14.80
C HIS A 91 5.67 -0.49 14.39
N ILE A 92 5.52 0.78 14.03
CA ILE A 92 4.31 1.32 13.43
C ILE A 92 4.56 1.58 11.95
N PHE A 93 3.70 0.99 11.10
CA PHE A 93 3.69 1.17 9.67
C PHE A 93 2.48 2.01 9.28
N SER A 94 2.73 3.13 8.63
CA SER A 94 1.66 4.09 8.32
C SER A 94 1.62 4.45 6.85
N ALA A 95 0.45 4.86 6.40
CA ALA A 95 0.23 5.37 5.05
C ALA A 95 -0.56 6.69 5.09
N TRP A 96 -0.25 7.58 4.15
CA TRP A 96 -0.98 8.85 3.95
C TRP A 96 -1.28 9.07 2.45
N PRO A 97 -2.51 9.46 2.07
CA PRO A 97 -2.83 9.77 0.69
C PRO A 97 -2.29 11.17 0.33
N LYS A 98 -1.37 11.26 -0.64
CA LYS A 98 -0.80 12.56 -1.04
C LYS A 98 -1.74 13.36 -1.93
N GLY A 99 -1.54 14.67 -1.95
CA GLY A 99 -2.24 15.57 -2.87
C GLY A 99 -3.68 15.80 -2.46
N ILE A 100 -4.59 15.72 -3.43
CA ILE A 100 -6.01 16.07 -3.26
C ILE A 100 -6.89 14.87 -2.89
N CYS A 101 -6.32 13.66 -2.80
CA CYS A 101 -7.10 12.47 -2.49
C CYS A 101 -7.57 12.49 -1.04
N GLY A 102 -8.86 12.18 -0.84
CA GLY A 102 -9.45 12.02 0.48
C GLY A 102 -8.89 10.82 1.23
N GLY A 103 -9.01 10.89 2.55
CA GLY A 103 -8.49 9.91 3.50
C GLY A 103 -7.75 10.59 4.64
N GLY A 104 -7.19 9.79 5.54
CA GLY A 104 -6.39 10.25 6.65
C GLY A 104 -5.20 9.33 6.91
N MET A 105 -4.45 9.63 7.98
CA MET A 105 -3.37 8.76 8.43
C MET A 105 -3.97 7.41 8.81
N SER A 106 -3.44 6.35 8.23
CA SER A 106 -3.81 4.97 8.57
C SER A 106 -2.56 4.27 9.05
N GLU A 107 -2.65 3.60 10.20
CA GLU A 107 -1.51 3.01 10.89
C GLU A 107 -1.81 1.57 11.30
N GLN A 108 -0.79 0.73 11.24
CA GLN A 108 -0.82 -0.64 11.74
C GLN A 108 0.45 -0.92 12.52
N SER A 109 0.31 -1.56 13.67
CA SER A 109 1.46 -2.12 14.36
C SER A 109 1.93 -3.42 13.70
N GLY A 110 3.21 -3.72 13.85
CA GLY A 110 3.79 -4.98 13.41
C GLY A 110 5.02 -5.34 14.21
N LYS A 111 5.07 -6.59 14.67
CA LYS A 111 6.23 -7.17 15.32
C LYS A 111 7.18 -7.76 14.28
N VAL A 112 8.22 -7.01 13.94
CA VAL A 112 9.25 -7.41 12.99
C VAL A 112 10.13 -8.49 13.62
N THR A 113 10.30 -9.60 12.90
CA THR A 113 11.22 -10.69 13.27
C THR A 113 12.20 -10.95 12.13
N GLY A 114 13.31 -11.64 12.42
CA GLY A 114 14.26 -12.07 11.38
C GLY A 114 13.78 -13.28 10.56
N GLU A 115 12.65 -13.89 10.93
CA GLU A 115 12.19 -15.18 10.39
C GLU A 115 11.04 -15.04 9.38
N LYS A 116 10.20 -14.02 9.54
CA LYS A 116 8.97 -13.84 8.76
C LYS A 116 8.91 -12.46 8.15
N THR A 117 8.63 -12.41 6.85
CA THR A 117 8.32 -11.16 6.16
C THR A 117 6.93 -10.69 6.55
N LEU A 118 6.83 -9.46 7.07
CA LEU A 118 5.54 -8.81 7.26
C LEU A 118 5.10 -8.16 5.95
N MET A 119 3.80 -8.18 5.65
CA MET A 119 3.28 -7.63 4.42
C MET A 119 2.06 -6.76 4.71
N TYR A 120 2.05 -5.58 4.11
CA TYR A 120 0.97 -4.62 4.20
C TYR A 120 0.55 -4.14 2.81
N ARG A 121 -0.75 -3.95 2.63
CA ARG A 121 -1.34 -3.34 1.44
C ARG A 121 -1.99 -2.01 1.76
N ILE A 122 -1.85 -1.07 0.84
CA ILE A 122 -2.49 0.24 0.86
C ILE A 122 -3.58 0.24 -0.20
N GLY A 123 -4.83 0.48 0.23
CA GLY A 123 -6.00 0.44 -0.63
C GLY A 123 -6.84 1.71 -0.53
N TYR A 124 -7.61 1.95 -1.59
CA TYR A 124 -8.69 2.94 -1.60
C TYR A 124 -10.04 2.23 -1.76
N GLY A 125 -11.03 2.67 -0.97
CA GLY A 125 -12.42 2.23 -1.02
C GLY A 125 -13.29 3.13 -1.88
N THR A 126 -14.48 2.65 -2.27
CA THR A 126 -15.43 3.40 -3.12
C THR A 126 -16.03 4.61 -2.40
N ASN A 127 -16.03 4.62 -1.07
CA ASN A 127 -16.56 5.71 -0.26
C ASN A 127 -15.51 6.76 0.12
N GLY A 128 -14.34 6.74 -0.53
CA GLY A 128 -13.19 7.59 -0.17
C GLY A 128 -12.38 7.07 1.00
N ASP A 129 -12.62 5.82 1.43
CA ASP A 129 -11.81 5.16 2.45
C ASP A 129 -10.38 4.99 1.94
N PHE A 130 -9.41 5.18 2.83
CA PHE A 130 -8.00 4.96 2.58
C PHE A 130 -7.41 4.23 3.78
N GLY A 131 -6.59 3.22 3.54
CA GLY A 131 -5.94 2.55 4.66
C GLY A 131 -4.81 1.62 4.29
N ILE A 132 -4.00 1.32 5.30
CA ILE A 132 -2.99 0.27 5.30
C ILE A 132 -3.49 -0.92 6.11
N TYR A 133 -3.37 -2.13 5.55
CA TYR A 133 -3.90 -3.36 6.12
C TYR A 133 -2.89 -4.50 6.01
N PRO A 134 -2.79 -5.40 7.01
CA PRO A 134 -2.04 -6.64 6.85
C PRO A 134 -2.52 -7.46 5.65
N THR A 135 -1.62 -8.14 4.97
CA THR A 135 -1.96 -9.01 3.83
C THR A 135 -1.08 -10.24 3.75
N ALA A 136 -1.56 -11.27 3.05
CA ALA A 136 -0.87 -12.53 2.81
C ALA A 136 -0.50 -12.76 1.34
N PHE A 137 -0.87 -11.82 0.47
CA PHE A 137 -0.66 -11.85 -0.98
C PHE A 137 0.24 -10.71 -1.34
#